data_AF-A0A106QDR2-F1
#
_entry.id   AF-A0A106QDR2-F1
#
_cell.length_a   1.000
_cell.length_b   1.000
_cell.length_c   1.000
_cell.angle_alpha   90.00
_cell.angle_beta   90.00
_cell.angle_gamma   90.00
#
_symmetry.space_group_name_H-M   'P 1'
#
loop_
_entity.id
_entity.type
_entity.pdbx_description
1 polymer ?
#
loop_
_entity_poly.entity_id
_entity_poly.type
_entity_poly.pdbx_seq_one_letter_code
_entity_poly.pdbx_strand_id
1 'polypeptide(L)'
;MTFQQAKTEFLKQVQNEPCDGQRNHEEQNAAGRPHIQNWEVPSTQAVFHAVRVTGKLARRHRKLILIDGYHRLSHWFGANECPFPNLVVIVHELAADTDEDLMERVDALARTIDSKFAVKTNTDRWCAALRSAGLTESVSKAYKVGFRANSFFKRVLKSPNDSMLKLTVRAKDDLHVHGLMDQLFATSETEMTKANATEYFHAGVQTALFYGLRKLPEEKGAIAVEHLATMLQKLNRATTSAAYRAFVLTPETEMMYAKLVELASPEQKKRLRAIGNREDYYNAVIQQLQPLMDAFCNSLVKAGKKRIRKVV
;
A
#
# COMPACT_ATOMS: atom_id res chain seq x y z
N MET A 1 3.02 29.64 -25.37
CA MET A 1 3.55 28.27 -25.19
C MET A 1 2.80 27.36 -26.14
N THR A 2 3.50 26.58 -26.98
CA THR A 2 2.83 25.60 -27.87
C THR A 2 2.35 24.39 -27.06
N PHE A 3 1.38 23.63 -27.58
CA PHE A 3 0.92 22.39 -26.93
C PHE A 3 2.08 21.42 -26.67
N GLN A 4 3.04 21.33 -27.59
CA GLN A 4 4.19 20.46 -27.45
C GLN A 4 5.18 20.93 -26.37
N GLN A 5 5.40 22.24 -26.25
CA GLN A 5 6.18 22.81 -25.13
C GLN A 5 5.47 22.59 -23.78
N ALA A 6 4.15 22.78 -23.75
CA ALA A 6 3.32 22.53 -22.57
C ALA A 6 3.35 21.06 -22.14
N LYS A 7 3.30 20.13 -23.10
CA LYS A 7 3.42 18.69 -22.89
C LYS A 7 4.79 18.33 -22.29
N THR A 8 5.88 18.83 -22.86
CA THR A 8 7.23 18.55 -22.35
C THR A 8 7.42 19.10 -20.93
N GLU A 9 6.95 20.33 -20.65
CA GLU A 9 7.04 20.90 -19.30
C GLU A 9 6.15 20.15 -18.30
N PHE A 10 4.92 19.79 -18.70
CA PHE A 10 4.00 19.02 -17.87
C PHE A 10 4.55 17.62 -17.55
N LEU A 11 4.94 16.83 -18.55
CA LEU A 11 5.48 15.48 -18.33
C LEU A 11 6.75 15.51 -17.48
N LYS A 12 7.61 16.51 -17.67
CA LYS A 12 8.79 16.72 -16.84
C LYS A 12 8.42 17.09 -15.41
N GLN A 13 7.42 17.94 -15.20
CA GLN A 13 6.90 18.26 -13.88
C GLN A 13 6.28 17.02 -13.22
N VAL A 14 5.56 16.21 -13.99
CA VAL A 14 4.92 14.99 -13.49
C VAL A 14 5.92 13.98 -12.97
N GLN A 15 7.02 13.82 -13.69
CA GLN A 15 8.06 12.86 -13.35
C GLN A 15 8.95 13.37 -12.20
N ASN A 16 9.20 14.68 -12.13
CA ASN A 16 10.12 15.25 -11.15
C ASN A 16 9.44 15.71 -9.85
N GLU A 17 8.16 16.10 -9.91
CA GLU A 17 7.37 16.66 -8.82
C GLU A 17 5.96 16.05 -8.83
N PRO A 18 5.81 14.72 -8.64
CA PRO A 18 4.50 14.12 -8.51
C PRO A 18 3.76 14.75 -7.33
N CYS A 19 2.45 15.01 -7.48
CA CYS A 19 1.68 15.47 -6.33
C CYS A 19 1.51 14.30 -5.35
N ASP A 20 1.82 14.56 -4.08
CA ASP A 20 1.65 13.58 -3.02
C ASP A 20 0.21 13.05 -3.00
N GLY A 21 0.06 11.73 -2.96
CA GLY A 21 -1.25 11.09 -3.00
C GLY A 21 -1.76 10.70 -4.39
N GLN A 22 -1.01 10.99 -5.46
CA GLN A 22 -1.36 10.56 -6.81
C GLN A 22 -1.14 9.06 -7.04
N ARG A 23 -1.92 8.50 -7.97
CA ARG A 23 -1.77 7.12 -8.44
C ARG A 23 -0.50 6.98 -9.27
N ASN A 24 0.08 5.78 -9.29
CA ASN A 24 1.20 5.50 -10.19
C ASN A 24 0.73 5.58 -11.65
N HIS A 25 1.24 6.54 -12.40
CA HIS A 25 0.84 6.83 -13.77
C HIS A 25 1.24 5.72 -14.75
N GLU A 26 2.47 5.22 -14.62
CA GLU A 26 3.01 4.18 -15.50
C GLU A 26 2.23 2.88 -15.34
N GLU A 27 1.90 2.51 -14.09
CA GLU A 27 1.12 1.31 -13.81
C GLU A 27 -0.33 1.39 -14.34
N GLN A 28 -0.99 2.55 -14.24
CA GLN A 28 -2.35 2.69 -14.77
C GLN A 28 -2.37 2.64 -16.30
N ASN A 29 -1.38 3.27 -16.95
CA ASN A 29 -1.22 3.21 -18.40
C ASN A 29 -0.92 1.77 -18.87
N ALA A 30 -0.01 1.07 -18.19
CA ALA A 30 0.34 -0.32 -18.50
C ALA A 30 -0.81 -1.31 -18.24
N ALA A 31 -1.68 -1.03 -17.26
CA ALA A 31 -2.84 -1.86 -16.95
C ALA A 31 -3.98 -1.77 -17.99
N GLY A 32 -3.81 -0.97 -19.06
CA GLY A 32 -4.77 -0.89 -20.16
C GLY A 32 -6.17 -0.47 -19.71
N ARG A 33 -6.29 0.20 -18.57
CA ARG A 33 -7.59 0.71 -18.11
C ARG A 33 -7.99 1.81 -19.08
N PRO A 34 -9.05 1.64 -19.88
CA PRO A 34 -9.46 2.64 -20.85
C PRO A 34 -9.89 3.88 -20.08
N HIS A 35 -9.08 4.94 -20.13
CA HIS A 35 -9.59 6.27 -19.86
C HIS A 35 -10.62 6.61 -20.96
N ILE A 36 -11.69 7.27 -20.55
CA ILE A 36 -12.96 7.36 -21.28
C ILE A 36 -12.73 7.74 -22.75
N GLN A 37 -13.12 6.85 -23.65
CA GLN A 37 -13.06 7.01 -25.10
C GLN A 37 -14.36 7.59 -25.69
N ASN A 38 -15.28 8.08 -24.84
CA ASN A 38 -16.61 8.49 -25.27
C ASN A 38 -16.66 10.00 -25.49
N TRP A 39 -16.55 10.40 -26.76
CA TRP A 39 -16.40 11.78 -27.26
C TRP A 39 -17.69 12.61 -27.26
N GLU A 40 -18.83 11.98 -26.95
CA GLU A 40 -20.16 12.60 -27.10
C GLU A 40 -20.81 13.04 -25.77
N VAL A 41 -20.17 12.82 -24.61
CA VAL A 41 -20.76 13.17 -23.32
C VAL A 41 -20.31 14.57 -22.88
N PRO A 42 -21.23 15.55 -22.73
CA PRO A 42 -20.91 16.87 -22.18
C PRO A 42 -20.56 16.66 -20.71
N SER A 43 -19.28 16.66 -20.38
CA SER A 43 -18.85 16.05 -19.13
C SER A 43 -17.88 16.93 -18.38
N THR A 44 -17.99 16.85 -17.07
CA THR A 44 -17.02 17.26 -16.04
C THR A 44 -15.56 16.85 -16.31
N GLN A 45 -15.27 16.20 -17.45
CA GLN A 45 -13.95 15.83 -17.95
C GLN A 45 -13.14 17.00 -18.48
N ALA A 46 -13.77 18.01 -19.09
CA ALA A 46 -13.10 19.25 -19.50
C ALA A 46 -12.84 20.22 -18.33
N VAL A 47 -13.32 19.87 -17.12
CA VAL A 47 -13.18 20.69 -15.91
C VAL A 47 -11.98 20.19 -15.11
N PHE A 48 -11.16 21.13 -14.65
CA PHE A 48 -9.97 20.90 -13.82
C PHE A 48 -10.05 21.73 -12.56
N HIS A 49 -9.45 21.22 -11.48
CA HIS A 49 -9.29 21.99 -10.26
C HIS A 49 -7.81 22.22 -9.98
N ALA A 50 -7.45 23.49 -9.76
CA ALA A 50 -6.11 23.90 -9.42
C ALA A 50 -6.12 24.81 -8.19
N VAL A 51 -5.00 24.85 -7.50
CA VAL A 51 -4.76 25.71 -6.34
C VAL A 51 -3.81 26.82 -6.72
N ARG A 52 -4.16 28.04 -6.35
CA ARG A 52 -3.27 29.20 -6.30
C ARG A 52 -2.92 29.48 -4.86
N VAL A 53 -1.63 29.45 -4.53
CA VAL A 53 -1.16 29.76 -3.18
C VAL A 53 -1.13 31.28 -2.99
N THR A 54 -1.78 31.75 -1.92
CA THR A 54 -1.82 33.17 -1.52
C THR A 54 -1.16 33.35 -0.16
N GLY A 55 -0.97 34.60 0.28
CA GLY A 55 -0.37 34.91 1.58
C GLY A 55 1.15 34.70 1.63
N LYS A 56 1.68 34.28 2.80
CA LYS A 56 3.13 34.24 3.08
C LYS A 56 3.90 33.34 2.12
N LEU A 57 3.30 32.24 1.67
CA LEU A 57 3.94 31.27 0.79
C LEU A 57 3.77 31.56 -0.70
N ALA A 58 2.98 32.57 -1.09
CA ALA A 58 2.69 32.89 -2.48
C ALA A 58 3.95 33.12 -3.34
N ARG A 59 5.00 33.73 -2.76
CA ARG A 59 6.25 33.99 -3.47
C ARG A 59 7.04 32.72 -3.78
N ARG A 60 6.90 31.67 -2.97
CA ARG A 60 7.59 30.37 -3.12
C ARG A 60 6.80 29.45 -4.06
N HIS A 61 5.47 29.50 -3.99
CA HIS A 61 4.56 28.69 -4.79
C HIS A 61 3.79 29.53 -5.81
N ARG A 62 4.52 30.10 -6.78
CA ARG A 62 3.95 31.02 -7.79
C ARG A 62 3.15 30.30 -8.89
N LYS A 63 3.36 29.00 -9.05
CA LYS A 63 2.69 28.18 -10.06
C LYS A 63 1.35 27.68 -9.54
N LEU A 64 0.41 27.46 -10.45
CA LEU A 64 -0.83 26.74 -10.13
C LEU A 64 -0.51 25.28 -9.84
N ILE A 65 -1.07 24.74 -8.76
CA ILE A 65 -0.93 23.33 -8.38
C ILE A 65 -2.18 22.61 -8.86
N LEU A 66 -2.06 21.71 -9.82
CA LEU A 66 -3.21 20.94 -10.31
C LEU A 66 -3.57 19.83 -9.31
N ILE A 67 -4.81 19.82 -8.83
CA ILE A 67 -5.27 18.86 -7.80
C ILE A 67 -6.33 17.87 -8.32
N ASP A 68 -6.97 18.16 -9.46
CA ASP A 68 -7.84 17.23 -10.18
C ASP A 68 -7.61 17.28 -11.70
N GLY A 69 -7.80 16.14 -12.37
CA GLY A 69 -7.74 16.01 -13.82
C GLY A 69 -6.35 15.69 -14.40
N TYR A 70 -5.37 15.49 -13.54
CA TYR A 70 -4.00 15.18 -13.95
C TYR A 70 -3.87 13.97 -14.89
N HIS A 71 -4.57 12.86 -14.60
CA HIS A 71 -4.60 11.69 -15.47
C HIS A 71 -5.24 11.97 -16.84
N ARG A 72 -6.28 12.83 -16.88
CA ARG A 72 -6.94 13.22 -18.13
C ARG A 72 -5.98 14.01 -19.01
N LEU A 73 -5.31 15.02 -18.44
CA LEU A 73 -4.29 15.78 -19.16
C LEU A 73 -3.15 14.88 -19.66
N SER A 74 -2.61 14.02 -18.81
CA SER A 74 -1.54 13.09 -19.21
C SER A 74 -1.97 12.19 -20.37
N HIS A 75 -3.20 11.70 -20.38
CA HIS A 75 -3.72 10.86 -21.46
C HIS A 75 -3.85 11.63 -22.77
N TRP A 76 -4.45 12.84 -22.74
CA TRP A 76 -4.59 13.70 -23.92
C TRP A 76 -3.25 14.16 -24.48
N PHE A 77 -2.30 14.47 -23.60
CA PHE A 77 -0.92 14.74 -24.01
C PHE A 77 -0.28 13.51 -24.65
N GLY A 78 -0.52 12.31 -24.12
CA GLY A 78 -0.05 11.04 -24.71
C GLY A 78 -0.62 10.79 -26.10
N ALA A 79 -1.94 10.94 -26.26
CA ALA A 79 -2.66 10.81 -27.53
C ALA A 79 -2.37 11.95 -28.53
N ASN A 80 -1.70 13.01 -28.08
CA ASN A 80 -1.47 14.24 -28.84
C ASN A 80 -2.77 14.89 -29.33
N GLU A 81 -3.84 14.74 -28.57
CA GLU A 81 -5.19 15.19 -28.92
C GLU A 81 -5.93 15.63 -27.67
N CYS A 82 -6.54 16.82 -27.71
CA CYS A 82 -7.48 17.27 -26.70
C CYS A 82 -8.89 17.04 -27.25
N PRO A 83 -9.70 16.16 -26.63
CA PRO A 83 -11.04 15.82 -27.13
C PRO A 83 -12.05 16.96 -26.96
N PHE A 84 -11.66 18.08 -26.33
CA PHE A 84 -12.53 19.19 -26.01
C PHE A 84 -12.06 20.49 -26.66
N PRO A 85 -12.98 21.28 -27.23
CA PRO A 85 -12.65 22.58 -27.83
C PRO A 85 -12.25 23.63 -26.79
N ASN A 86 -12.72 23.47 -25.54
CA ASN A 86 -12.41 24.37 -24.42
C ASN A 86 -12.19 23.56 -23.14
N LEU A 87 -11.25 24.01 -22.30
CA LEU A 87 -11.02 23.47 -20.96
C LEU A 87 -11.43 24.52 -19.92
N VAL A 88 -12.06 24.07 -18.84
CA VAL A 88 -12.44 24.91 -17.70
C VAL A 88 -11.48 24.61 -16.55
N VAL A 89 -10.78 25.61 -16.04
CA VAL A 89 -9.94 25.47 -14.84
C VAL A 89 -10.56 26.26 -13.71
N ILE A 90 -11.05 25.56 -12.69
CA ILE A 90 -11.53 26.14 -11.44
C ILE A 90 -10.31 26.35 -10.54
N VAL A 91 -10.00 27.60 -10.25
CA VAL A 91 -8.88 27.98 -9.39
C VAL A 91 -9.38 28.24 -7.98
N HIS A 92 -8.83 27.49 -7.02
CA HIS A 92 -9.06 27.67 -5.60
C HIS A 92 -7.90 28.45 -5.00
N GLU A 93 -8.20 29.53 -4.28
CA GLU A 93 -7.17 30.31 -3.60
C GLU A 93 -6.98 29.78 -2.18
N LEU A 94 -5.76 29.35 -1.84
CA LEU A 94 -5.41 28.81 -0.53
C LEU A 94 -4.29 29.63 0.09
N ALA A 95 -4.58 30.20 1.26
CA ALA A 95 -3.57 30.77 2.14
C ALA A 95 -3.03 29.68 3.07
N ALA A 96 -1.71 29.62 3.20
CA ALA A 96 -1.01 28.74 4.12
C ALA A 96 0.22 29.44 4.69
N ASP A 97 0.56 29.13 5.94
CA ASP A 97 1.68 29.74 6.66
C ASP A 97 2.98 28.94 6.53
N THR A 98 2.87 27.61 6.41
CA THR A 98 3.98 26.66 6.27
C THR A 98 3.74 25.68 5.12
N ASP A 99 4.79 25.09 4.56
CA ASP A 99 4.63 24.11 3.47
C ASP A 99 3.79 22.89 3.92
N GLU A 100 3.94 22.48 5.18
CA GLU A 100 3.14 21.39 5.77
C GLU A 100 1.64 21.75 5.84
N ASP A 101 1.31 22.96 6.30
CA ASP A 101 -0.07 23.47 6.31
C ASP A 101 -0.64 23.58 4.90
N LEU A 102 0.17 24.03 3.93
CA LEU A 102 -0.22 24.04 2.52
C LEU A 102 -0.56 22.64 2.02
N MET A 103 0.29 21.64 2.29
CA MET A 103 0.06 20.25 1.88
C MET A 103 -1.20 19.67 2.51
N GLU A 104 -1.45 19.91 3.80
CA GLU A 104 -2.66 19.42 4.47
C GLU A 104 -3.93 20.06 3.91
N ARG A 105 -3.90 21.36 3.60
CA ARG A 105 -5.04 22.09 2.99
C ARG A 105 -5.31 21.65 1.56
N VAL A 106 -4.26 21.46 0.77
CA VAL A 106 -4.35 20.95 -0.60
C VAL A 106 -4.94 19.54 -0.62
N ASP A 107 -4.47 18.64 0.25
CA ASP A 107 -5.02 17.28 0.39
C ASP A 107 -6.49 17.32 0.86
N ALA A 108 -6.82 18.18 1.83
CA ALA A 108 -8.20 18.35 2.30
C ALA A 108 -9.13 18.82 1.16
N LEU A 109 -8.72 19.82 0.40
CA LEU A 109 -9.47 20.32 -0.76
C LEU A 109 -9.65 19.24 -1.82
N ALA A 110 -8.59 18.52 -2.19
CA ALA A 110 -8.64 17.44 -3.18
C ALA A 110 -9.69 16.37 -2.79
N ARG A 111 -9.77 16.01 -1.50
CA ARG A 111 -10.78 15.07 -0.99
C ARG A 111 -12.22 15.58 -1.06
N THR A 112 -12.44 16.89 -1.03
CA THR A 112 -13.81 17.44 -1.18
C THR A 112 -14.29 17.42 -2.63
N ILE A 113 -13.35 17.45 -3.58
CA ILE A 113 -13.62 17.42 -5.02
C ILE A 113 -13.82 16.00 -5.51
N ASP A 114 -13.08 15.04 -4.96
CA ASP A 114 -13.29 13.61 -5.23
C ASP A 114 -14.71 13.19 -4.76
N SER A 115 -15.59 12.81 -5.68
CA SER A 115 -16.94 12.35 -5.34
C SER A 115 -16.91 11.03 -4.56
N LYS A 116 -17.97 10.70 -3.81
CA LYS A 116 -18.12 9.38 -3.17
C LYS A 116 -18.08 8.21 -4.17
N PHE A 117 -18.34 8.47 -5.44
CA PHE A 117 -18.27 7.51 -6.55
C PHE A 117 -17.01 7.69 -7.39
N ALA A 118 -16.04 8.50 -6.94
CA ALA A 118 -14.79 8.71 -7.65
C ALA A 118 -14.06 7.39 -7.83
N VAL A 119 -13.34 7.28 -8.95
CA VAL A 119 -12.55 6.09 -9.27
C VAL A 119 -11.50 5.83 -8.18
N LYS A 120 -11.05 6.87 -7.47
CA LYS A 120 -10.05 6.80 -6.38
C LYS A 120 -10.60 6.04 -5.17
N THR A 121 -9.96 4.92 -4.87
CA THR A 121 -10.29 4.06 -3.74
C THR A 121 -9.41 4.41 -2.53
N ASN A 122 -9.86 4.05 -1.33
CA ASN A 122 -9.05 4.12 -0.10
C ASN A 122 -7.66 3.49 -0.27
N THR A 123 -7.63 2.40 -1.04
CA THR A 123 -6.44 1.66 -1.41
C THR A 123 -5.42 2.50 -2.17
N ASP A 124 -5.87 3.23 -3.20
CA ASP A 124 -4.99 4.09 -3.99
C ASP A 124 -4.25 5.09 -3.10
N ARG A 125 -4.92 5.54 -2.03
CA ARG A 125 -4.38 6.51 -1.08
C ARG A 125 -3.27 5.92 -0.21
N TRP A 126 -3.45 4.73 0.33
CA TRP A 126 -2.39 4.03 1.05
C TRP A 126 -1.19 3.71 0.15
N CYS A 127 -1.45 3.22 -1.06
CA CYS A 127 -0.39 2.92 -2.03
C CYS A 127 0.39 4.19 -2.44
N ALA A 128 -0.29 5.33 -2.57
CA ALA A 128 0.37 6.60 -2.84
C ALA A 128 1.26 7.06 -1.68
N ALA A 129 0.80 6.91 -0.44
CA ALA A 129 1.61 7.21 0.74
C ALA A 129 2.87 6.32 0.82
N LEU A 130 2.74 5.03 0.50
CA LEU A 130 3.87 4.09 0.47
C LEU A 130 4.90 4.44 -0.60
N ARG A 131 4.46 4.81 -1.81
CA ARG A 131 5.36 5.31 -2.86
C ARG A 131 6.06 6.60 -2.43
N SER A 132 5.32 7.53 -1.84
CA SER A 132 5.87 8.80 -1.35
C SER A 132 6.88 8.59 -0.20
N ALA A 133 6.71 7.52 0.57
CA ALA A 133 7.67 7.10 1.58
C ALA A 133 8.92 6.42 1.01
N GLY A 134 8.89 5.96 -0.24
CA GLY A 134 10.03 5.37 -0.96
C GLY A 134 9.81 3.93 -1.47
N LEU A 135 8.64 3.31 -1.26
CA LEU A 135 8.37 1.95 -1.72
C LEU A 135 7.87 1.95 -3.18
N THR A 136 8.77 2.25 -4.12
CA THR A 136 8.45 2.32 -5.56
C THR A 136 8.60 0.99 -6.28
N GLU A 137 9.53 0.14 -5.84
CA GLU A 137 9.88 -1.14 -6.49
C GLU A 137 9.08 -2.35 -5.95
N SER A 138 7.88 -2.12 -5.42
CA SER A 138 7.05 -3.23 -4.91
C SER A 138 6.83 -4.32 -5.97
N VAL A 139 6.89 -5.58 -5.56
CA VAL A 139 6.71 -6.75 -6.40
C VAL A 139 5.25 -7.23 -6.32
N SER A 140 4.61 -7.15 -5.16
CA SER A 140 3.25 -7.65 -4.98
C SER A 140 2.18 -6.69 -5.46
N LYS A 141 1.11 -7.26 -6.03
CA LYS A 141 -0.10 -6.50 -6.39
C LYS A 141 -0.84 -6.00 -5.15
N ALA A 142 -0.70 -6.66 -4.01
CA ALA A 142 -1.24 -6.19 -2.74
C ALA A 142 -0.73 -4.79 -2.38
N TYR A 143 0.52 -4.45 -2.69
CA TYR A 143 1.08 -3.12 -2.40
C TYR A 143 0.86 -2.08 -3.49
N LYS A 144 0.65 -2.51 -4.74
CA LYS A 144 0.37 -1.60 -5.87
C LYS A 144 -1.09 -1.19 -5.99
N VAL A 145 -1.99 -2.16 -5.78
CA VAL A 145 -3.43 -1.99 -6.05
C VAL A 145 -4.32 -2.49 -4.90
N GLY A 146 -3.74 -2.79 -3.73
CA GLY A 146 -4.43 -3.26 -2.50
C GLY A 146 -5.38 -4.42 -2.66
N PHE A 147 -5.08 -5.31 -3.60
CA PHE A 147 -5.85 -6.53 -3.74
C PHE A 147 -5.76 -7.34 -2.44
N ARG A 148 -6.92 -7.61 -1.81
CA ARG A 148 -7.08 -8.42 -0.58
C ARG A 148 -6.44 -7.89 0.71
N ALA A 149 -5.84 -6.70 0.71
CA ALA A 149 -5.08 -6.16 1.85
C ALA A 149 -5.68 -4.91 2.52
N ASN A 150 -6.89 -4.48 2.15
CA ASN A 150 -7.50 -3.24 2.68
C ASN A 150 -7.58 -3.17 4.21
N SER A 151 -8.06 -4.24 4.87
CA SER A 151 -8.12 -4.28 6.33
C SER A 151 -6.72 -4.25 6.95
N PHE A 152 -5.71 -4.83 6.28
CA PHE A 152 -4.31 -4.74 6.72
C PHE A 152 -3.81 -3.30 6.65
N PHE A 153 -3.94 -2.62 5.50
CA PHE A 153 -3.51 -1.23 5.36
C PHE A 153 -4.19 -0.29 6.35
N LYS A 154 -5.49 -0.47 6.58
CA LYS A 154 -6.23 0.30 7.59
C LYS A 154 -5.65 0.12 9.00
N ARG A 155 -5.04 -1.02 9.31
CA ARG A 155 -4.48 -1.29 10.64
C ARG A 155 -3.09 -0.68 10.82
N VAL A 156 -2.25 -0.81 9.78
CA VAL A 156 -0.84 -0.38 9.83
C VAL A 156 -0.67 1.10 9.47
N LEU A 157 -1.36 1.59 8.43
CA LEU A 157 -1.29 3.00 7.99
C LEU A 157 -2.41 3.88 8.58
N LYS A 158 -3.40 3.27 9.24
CA LYS A 158 -4.63 3.90 9.78
C LYS A 158 -5.60 4.36 8.70
N SER A 159 -6.49 5.29 9.06
CA SER A 159 -7.59 5.76 8.24
C SER A 159 -7.08 6.32 6.91
N PRO A 160 -7.68 5.92 5.77
CA PRO A 160 -7.37 6.53 4.49
C PRO A 160 -7.86 7.98 4.44
N ASN A 161 -8.60 8.48 5.44
CA ASN A 161 -9.06 9.87 5.50
C ASN A 161 -8.09 10.82 6.24
N ASP A 162 -6.99 10.31 6.82
CA ASP A 162 -5.98 11.16 7.48
C ASP A 162 -5.30 12.09 6.46
N SER A 163 -4.42 13.03 6.82
CA SER A 163 -3.68 13.80 5.80
C SER A 163 -2.67 12.90 5.07
N MET A 164 -2.39 13.18 3.79
CA MET A 164 -1.39 12.43 3.01
C MET A 164 -0.02 12.45 3.70
N LEU A 165 0.37 13.61 4.23
CA LEU A 165 1.57 13.77 5.06
C LEU A 165 1.62 12.76 6.21
N LYS A 166 0.55 12.63 7.00
CA LYS A 166 0.47 11.67 8.11
C LYS A 166 0.56 10.22 7.65
N LEU A 167 -0.06 9.88 6.51
CA LEU A 167 0.06 8.54 5.95
C LEU A 167 1.49 8.26 5.49
N THR A 168 2.13 9.21 4.80
CA THR A 168 3.51 9.07 4.31
C THR A 168 4.50 8.94 5.46
N VAL A 169 4.37 9.74 6.54
CA VAL A 169 5.20 9.61 7.73
C VAL A 169 5.08 8.22 8.34
N ARG A 170 3.86 7.71 8.54
CA ARG A 170 3.66 6.36 9.09
C ARG A 170 4.21 5.26 8.18
N ALA A 171 4.05 5.41 6.86
CA ALA A 171 4.63 4.49 5.89
C ALA A 171 6.16 4.51 5.94
N LYS A 172 6.76 5.70 6.14
CA LYS A 172 8.20 5.89 6.26
C LYS A 172 8.77 5.27 7.53
N ASP A 173 8.07 5.41 8.65
CA ASP A 173 8.47 4.82 9.94
C ASP A 173 8.64 3.29 9.86
N ASP A 174 7.85 2.63 9.02
CA ASP A 174 7.84 1.17 8.84
C ASP A 174 8.22 0.74 7.41
N LEU A 175 8.97 1.57 6.66
CA LEU A 175 9.22 1.36 5.23
C LEU A 175 9.89 0.01 4.93
N HIS A 176 10.92 -0.33 5.71
CA HIS A 176 11.62 -1.62 5.60
C HIS A 176 10.65 -2.80 5.82
N VAL A 177 9.78 -2.71 6.83
CA VAL A 177 8.80 -3.76 7.16
C VAL A 177 7.77 -3.92 6.06
N HIS A 178 7.35 -2.81 5.43
CA HIS A 178 6.50 -2.86 4.24
C HIS A 178 7.18 -3.59 3.07
N GLY A 179 8.49 -3.38 2.87
CA GLY A 179 9.28 -4.13 1.89
C GLY A 179 9.34 -5.63 2.18
N LEU A 180 9.52 -6.04 3.44
CA LEU A 180 9.47 -7.46 3.82
C LEU A 180 8.09 -8.08 3.61
N MET A 181 7.04 -7.36 3.99
CA MET A 181 5.67 -7.81 3.76
C MET A 181 5.35 -7.93 2.26
N ASP A 182 5.90 -7.05 1.42
CA ASP A 182 5.71 -7.10 -0.03
C ASP A 182 6.22 -8.43 -0.62
N GLN A 183 7.38 -8.90 -0.13
CA GLN A 183 7.92 -10.22 -0.49
C GLN A 183 7.01 -11.37 -0.01
N LEU A 184 6.45 -11.28 1.20
CA LEU A 184 5.50 -12.27 1.71
C LEU A 184 4.18 -12.27 0.94
N PHE A 185 3.65 -11.11 0.56
CA PHE A 185 2.49 -11.03 -0.31
C PHE A 185 2.78 -11.62 -1.69
N ALA A 186 3.92 -11.29 -2.30
CA ALA A 186 4.32 -11.85 -3.59
C ALA A 186 4.38 -13.38 -3.52
N THR A 187 4.97 -13.92 -2.46
CA THR A 187 4.99 -15.38 -2.19
C THR A 187 3.58 -15.96 -2.09
N SER A 188 2.68 -15.30 -1.35
CA SER A 188 1.28 -15.76 -1.24
C SER A 188 0.54 -15.71 -2.58
N GLU A 189 0.80 -14.70 -3.40
CA GLU A 189 0.19 -14.53 -4.72
C GLU A 189 0.68 -15.57 -5.75
N THR A 190 1.94 -15.99 -5.69
CA THR A 190 2.53 -16.95 -6.63
C THR A 190 2.39 -18.39 -6.17
N GLU A 191 2.60 -18.67 -4.88
CA GLU A 191 2.72 -20.02 -4.37
C GLU A 191 1.44 -20.56 -3.73
N MET A 192 0.43 -19.72 -3.46
CA MET A 192 -0.82 -20.14 -2.84
C MET A 192 -2.01 -20.01 -3.78
N THR A 193 -2.94 -20.96 -3.68
CA THR A 193 -4.25 -20.81 -4.33
C THR A 193 -5.00 -19.63 -3.71
N LYS A 194 -5.90 -18.99 -4.46
CA LYS A 194 -6.75 -17.89 -3.95
C LYS A 194 -7.52 -18.28 -2.68
N ALA A 195 -8.01 -19.51 -2.62
CA ALA A 195 -8.72 -20.03 -1.46
C ALA A 195 -7.77 -20.09 -0.24
N ASN A 196 -6.60 -20.72 -0.40
CA ASN A 196 -5.62 -20.85 0.68
C ASN A 196 -5.03 -19.52 1.12
N ALA A 197 -4.78 -18.57 0.21
CA ALA A 197 -4.34 -17.23 0.58
C ALA A 197 -5.40 -16.48 1.42
N THR A 198 -6.69 -16.63 1.06
CA THR A 198 -7.80 -16.03 1.83
C THR A 198 -7.97 -16.70 3.20
N GLU A 199 -7.59 -17.97 3.28
CA GLU A 199 -7.69 -18.79 4.47
C GLU A 199 -6.55 -18.56 5.47
N TYR A 200 -5.31 -18.65 5.00
CA TYR A 200 -4.12 -18.67 5.85
C TYR A 200 -3.32 -17.37 5.86
N PHE A 201 -3.58 -16.47 4.92
CA PHE A 201 -2.85 -15.20 4.78
C PHE A 201 -3.81 -14.01 4.68
N HIS A 202 -4.84 -13.99 5.53
CA HIS A 202 -5.80 -12.88 5.60
C HIS A 202 -5.27 -11.71 6.46
N ALA A 203 -6.03 -10.60 6.52
CA ALA A 203 -5.59 -9.36 7.18
C ALA A 203 -5.14 -9.50 8.65
N GLY A 204 -5.82 -10.31 9.46
CA GLY A 204 -5.36 -10.64 10.82
C GLY A 204 -3.95 -11.25 10.85
N VAL A 205 -3.67 -12.25 10.01
CA VAL A 205 -2.34 -12.86 9.89
C VAL A 205 -1.32 -11.85 9.38
N GLN A 206 -1.64 -11.15 8.27
CA GLN A 206 -0.77 -10.11 7.69
C GLN A 206 -0.37 -9.05 8.72
N THR A 207 -1.31 -8.63 9.56
CA THR A 207 -1.09 -7.61 10.60
C THR A 207 -0.18 -8.14 11.72
N ALA A 208 -0.39 -9.38 12.18
CA ALA A 208 0.46 -10.00 13.20
C ALA A 208 1.90 -10.16 12.71
N LEU A 209 2.07 -10.61 11.46
CA LEU A 209 3.39 -10.73 10.83
C LEU A 209 4.06 -9.37 10.72
N PHE A 210 3.37 -8.34 10.23
CA PHE A 210 3.92 -6.98 10.13
C PHE A 210 4.39 -6.44 11.48
N TYR A 211 3.57 -6.51 12.53
CA TYR A 211 3.97 -6.03 13.86
C TYR A 211 5.10 -6.85 14.48
N GLY A 212 5.19 -8.13 14.16
CA GLY A 212 6.34 -8.96 14.54
C GLY A 212 7.62 -8.56 13.82
N LEU A 213 7.57 -8.44 12.50
CA LEU A 213 8.71 -8.06 11.66
C LEU A 213 9.23 -6.67 12.03
N ARG A 214 8.36 -5.75 12.45
CA ARG A 214 8.74 -4.43 12.98
C ARG A 214 9.68 -4.49 14.20
N LYS A 215 9.66 -5.59 14.96
CA LYS A 215 10.53 -5.78 16.14
C LYS A 215 11.88 -6.39 15.78
N LEU A 216 12.09 -6.81 14.54
CA LEU A 216 13.36 -7.41 14.11
C LEU A 216 14.38 -6.34 13.73
N PRO A 217 15.67 -6.57 14.04
CA PRO A 217 16.75 -5.85 13.37
C PRO A 217 16.70 -6.05 11.85
N GLU A 218 17.04 -5.00 11.10
CA GLU A 218 16.93 -4.96 9.65
C GLU A 218 17.66 -6.13 8.96
N GLU A 219 18.84 -6.48 9.46
CA GLU A 219 19.68 -7.55 8.94
C GLU A 219 19.07 -8.96 9.12
N LYS A 220 18.02 -9.08 9.94
CA LYS A 220 17.29 -10.34 10.15
C LYS A 220 16.03 -10.44 9.29
N GLY A 221 15.63 -9.36 8.62
CA GLY A 221 14.42 -9.30 7.82
C GLY A 221 14.36 -10.38 6.72
N ALA A 222 15.44 -10.53 5.94
CA ALA A 222 15.49 -11.50 4.85
C ALA A 222 15.34 -12.96 5.33
N ILE A 223 16.04 -13.33 6.40
CA ILE A 223 15.94 -14.67 7.02
C ILE A 223 14.52 -14.91 7.55
N ALA A 224 13.92 -13.89 8.17
CA ALA A 224 12.55 -13.98 8.66
C ALA A 224 11.55 -14.22 7.52
N VAL A 225 11.69 -13.49 6.41
CA VAL A 225 10.87 -13.68 5.21
C VAL A 225 11.04 -15.09 4.64
N GLU A 226 12.25 -15.62 4.52
CA GLU A 226 12.51 -16.97 4.01
C GLU A 226 11.79 -18.03 4.85
N HIS A 227 11.93 -17.96 6.17
CA HIS A 227 11.29 -18.88 7.12
C HIS A 227 9.76 -18.82 7.04
N LEU A 228 9.19 -17.61 6.96
CA LEU A 228 7.75 -17.41 6.84
C LEU A 228 7.21 -17.83 5.47
N ALA A 229 7.94 -17.54 4.39
CA ALA A 229 7.60 -17.96 3.03
C ALA A 229 7.55 -19.49 2.92
N THR A 230 8.53 -20.17 3.53
CA THR A 230 8.58 -21.63 3.61
C THR A 230 7.36 -22.22 4.33
N MET A 231 6.95 -21.59 5.44
CA MET A 231 5.73 -21.96 6.15
C MET A 231 4.47 -21.79 5.28
N LEU A 232 4.33 -20.68 4.55
CA LEU A 232 3.19 -20.43 3.66
C LEU A 232 3.11 -21.45 2.51
N GLN A 233 4.26 -21.81 1.93
CA GLN A 233 4.34 -22.86 0.91
C GLN A 233 3.91 -24.22 1.46
N LYS A 234 4.36 -24.57 2.68
CA LYS A 234 3.93 -25.79 3.38
C LYS A 234 2.42 -25.78 3.61
N LEU A 235 1.83 -24.69 4.10
CA LEU A 235 0.37 -24.57 4.30
C LEU A 235 -0.43 -24.80 3.01
N ASN A 236 0.06 -24.30 1.87
CA ASN A 236 -0.66 -24.48 0.61
C ASN A 236 -0.68 -25.92 0.10
N ARG A 237 0.35 -26.72 0.43
CA ARG A 237 0.60 -28.03 -0.21
C ARG A 237 0.61 -29.23 0.76
N ALA A 238 0.48 -29.00 2.07
CA ALA A 238 0.56 -30.05 3.10
C ALA A 238 -0.47 -31.18 2.91
N THR A 239 -1.66 -30.85 2.40
CA THR A 239 -2.74 -31.83 2.20
C THR A 239 -2.60 -32.64 0.90
N THR A 240 -1.84 -32.14 -0.09
CA THR A 240 -1.85 -32.67 -1.46
C THR A 240 -0.52 -33.21 -1.95
N SER A 241 0.62 -32.94 -1.28
CA SER A 241 1.94 -33.36 -1.76
C SER A 241 2.84 -33.94 -0.66
N ALA A 242 3.38 -35.14 -0.91
CA ALA A 242 4.32 -35.81 -0.01
C ALA A 242 5.63 -35.02 0.19
N ALA A 243 6.15 -34.38 -0.86
CA ALA A 243 7.38 -33.58 -0.79
C ALA A 243 7.24 -32.40 0.19
N TYR A 244 6.06 -31.78 0.24
CA TYR A 244 5.81 -30.64 1.13
C TYR A 244 5.56 -31.04 2.59
N ARG A 245 5.22 -32.31 2.85
CA ARG A 245 5.16 -32.84 4.22
C ARG A 245 6.56 -32.96 4.84
N ALA A 246 7.61 -33.09 4.01
CA ALA A 246 8.99 -33.22 4.45
C ALA A 246 9.72 -31.88 4.68
N PHE A 247 9.08 -30.73 4.42
CA PHE A 247 9.68 -29.43 4.73
C PHE A 247 9.91 -29.29 6.24
N VAL A 248 11.19 -29.17 6.59
CA VAL A 248 11.63 -28.96 7.97
C VAL A 248 11.48 -27.49 8.30
N LEU A 249 10.51 -27.17 9.15
CA LEU A 249 10.36 -25.86 9.72
C LEU A 249 11.22 -25.74 10.98
N THR A 250 11.66 -24.52 11.29
CA THR A 250 12.20 -24.22 12.62
C THR A 250 11.12 -24.46 13.69
N PRO A 251 11.49 -24.75 14.95
CA PRO A 251 10.50 -24.95 16.01
C PRO A 251 9.48 -23.83 16.11
N GLU A 252 9.92 -22.57 16.00
CA GLU A 252 9.03 -21.41 16.10
C GLU A 252 8.12 -21.27 14.86
N THR A 253 8.61 -21.57 13.65
CA THR A 253 7.74 -21.57 12.45
C THR A 253 6.79 -22.76 12.42
N GLU A 254 7.15 -23.91 12.98
CA GLU A 254 6.25 -25.05 13.12
C GLU A 254 5.11 -24.74 14.11
N MET A 255 5.39 -23.99 15.19
CA MET A 255 4.33 -23.50 16.10
C MET A 255 3.37 -22.54 15.39
N MET A 256 3.89 -21.61 14.57
CA MET A 256 3.05 -20.72 13.78
C MET A 256 2.22 -21.49 12.74
N TYR A 257 2.84 -22.46 12.06
CA TYR A 257 2.16 -23.38 11.14
C TYR A 257 0.98 -24.08 11.83
N ALA A 258 1.24 -24.75 12.95
CA ALA A 258 0.22 -25.49 13.71
C ALA A 258 -0.92 -24.55 14.16
N LYS A 259 -0.58 -23.34 14.61
CA LYS A 259 -1.58 -22.36 15.02
C LYS A 259 -2.45 -21.88 13.86
N LEU A 260 -1.86 -21.67 12.68
CA LEU A 260 -2.62 -21.29 11.48
C LEU A 260 -3.56 -22.42 11.03
N VAL A 261 -3.14 -23.68 11.12
CA VAL A 261 -4.01 -24.84 10.87
C VAL A 261 -5.16 -24.90 11.89
N GLU A 262 -4.87 -24.70 13.18
CA GLU A 262 -5.90 -24.64 14.23
C GLU A 262 -6.91 -23.51 13.98
N LEU A 263 -6.43 -22.30 13.68
CA LEU A 263 -7.28 -21.13 13.39
C LEU A 263 -8.12 -21.32 12.12
N ALA A 264 -7.64 -22.14 11.18
CA ALA A 264 -8.36 -22.50 9.97
C ALA A 264 -9.39 -23.64 10.17
N SER A 265 -9.38 -24.34 11.32
CA SER A 265 -10.35 -25.40 11.60
C SER A 265 -11.80 -24.87 11.60
N PRO A 266 -12.79 -25.67 11.15
CA PRO A 266 -14.19 -25.26 11.16
C PRO A 266 -14.69 -24.80 12.53
N GLU A 267 -14.29 -25.50 13.59
CA GLU A 267 -14.69 -25.24 14.97
C GLU A 267 -14.15 -23.89 15.44
N GLN A 268 -12.85 -23.65 15.25
CA GLN A 268 -12.21 -22.42 15.70
C GLN A 268 -12.68 -21.23 14.87
N LYS A 269 -12.90 -21.38 13.55
CA LYS A 269 -13.52 -20.34 12.73
C LYS A 269 -14.91 -19.97 13.23
N LYS A 270 -15.76 -20.96 13.52
CA LYS A 270 -17.11 -20.74 14.02
C LYS A 270 -17.06 -19.94 15.32
N ARG A 271 -16.17 -20.34 16.24
CA ARG A 271 -15.94 -19.63 17.50
C ARG A 271 -15.47 -18.18 17.28
N LEU A 272 -14.47 -17.96 16.43
CA LEU A 272 -13.90 -16.62 16.21
C LEU A 272 -14.86 -15.69 15.47
N ARG A 273 -15.66 -16.21 14.53
CA ARG A 273 -16.69 -15.44 13.83
C ARG A 273 -17.88 -15.10 14.73
N ALA A 274 -18.11 -15.85 15.80
CA ALA A 274 -19.15 -15.55 16.78
C ALA A 274 -18.79 -14.36 17.70
N ILE A 275 -17.52 -13.92 17.72
CA ILE A 275 -17.06 -12.78 18.54
C ILE A 275 -17.67 -11.47 18.07
N GLY A 276 -17.89 -11.30 16.77
CA GLY A 276 -18.43 -10.06 16.22
C GLY A 276 -18.22 -9.93 14.73
N ASN A 277 -17.90 -8.72 14.29
CA ASN A 277 -17.71 -8.43 12.88
C ASN A 277 -16.36 -8.95 12.38
N ARG A 278 -16.09 -8.72 11.08
CA ARG A 278 -14.85 -9.15 10.42
C ARG A 278 -13.57 -8.56 11.05
N GLU A 279 -13.63 -7.34 11.57
CA GLU A 279 -12.50 -6.70 12.24
C GLU A 279 -12.27 -7.29 13.64
N ASP A 280 -13.33 -7.68 14.36
CA ASP A 280 -13.22 -8.40 15.63
C ASP A 280 -12.58 -9.77 15.44
N TYR A 281 -12.97 -10.49 14.38
CA TYR A 281 -12.31 -11.72 13.96
C TYR A 281 -10.81 -11.52 13.71
N TYR A 282 -10.43 -10.47 12.95
CA TYR A 282 -9.02 -10.18 12.70
C TYR A 282 -8.25 -9.79 13.96
N ASN A 283 -8.86 -9.02 14.88
CA ASN A 283 -8.27 -8.69 16.17
C ASN A 283 -7.99 -9.95 16.99
N ALA A 284 -8.93 -10.87 17.06
CA ALA A 284 -8.79 -12.12 17.81
C ALA A 284 -7.70 -13.04 17.22
N VAL A 285 -7.56 -13.07 15.88
CA VAL A 285 -6.45 -13.79 15.22
C VAL A 285 -5.10 -13.14 15.56
N ILE A 286 -5.00 -11.81 15.50
CA ILE A 286 -3.76 -11.09 15.85
C ILE A 286 -3.34 -11.41 17.28
N GLN A 287 -4.27 -11.35 18.24
CA GLN A 287 -3.99 -11.64 19.65
C GLN A 287 -3.43 -13.05 19.88
N GLN A 288 -3.86 -14.02 19.08
CA GLN A 288 -3.38 -15.40 19.19
C GLN A 288 -2.05 -15.64 18.48
N LEU A 289 -1.78 -14.94 17.39
CA LEU A 289 -0.55 -15.10 16.60
C LEU A 289 0.61 -14.24 17.11
N GLN A 290 0.34 -13.06 17.68
CA GLN A 290 1.37 -12.12 18.10
C GLN A 290 2.40 -12.74 19.08
N PRO A 291 2.02 -13.53 20.10
CA PRO A 291 2.99 -14.15 20.99
C PRO A 291 3.93 -15.14 20.28
N LEU A 292 3.42 -15.86 19.28
CA LEU A 292 4.23 -16.79 18.48
C LEU A 292 5.19 -16.03 17.57
N MET A 293 4.71 -14.95 16.98
CA MET A 293 5.56 -14.08 16.16
C MET A 293 6.66 -13.41 16.99
N ASP A 294 6.34 -12.99 18.22
CA ASP A 294 7.34 -12.45 19.15
C ASP A 294 8.38 -13.50 19.55
N ALA A 295 7.97 -14.75 19.79
CA ALA A 295 8.89 -15.86 20.05
C ALA A 295 9.81 -16.14 18.85
N PHE A 296 9.25 -16.17 17.64
CA PHE A 296 9.98 -16.32 16.39
C PHE A 296 11.02 -15.20 16.18
N CYS A 297 10.62 -13.93 16.34
CA CYS A 297 11.55 -12.81 16.21
C CYS A 297 12.69 -12.88 17.24
N ASN A 298 12.36 -13.23 18.48
CA ASN A 298 13.34 -13.38 19.55
C ASN A 298 14.34 -14.52 19.29
N SER A 299 13.92 -15.62 18.66
CA SER A 299 14.81 -16.73 18.33
C SER A 299 15.85 -16.30 17.28
N LEU A 300 15.43 -15.54 16.25
CA LEU A 300 16.33 -15.00 15.23
C LEU A 300 17.34 -13.98 15.79
N VAL A 301 16.92 -13.13 16.71
CA VAL A 301 17.81 -12.18 17.40
C VAL A 301 18.84 -12.92 18.27
N LYS A 302 18.42 -13.98 18.98
CA LYS A 302 19.32 -14.77 19.82
C LYS A 302 20.33 -15.60 19.01
N ALA A 303 19.94 -16.12 17.85
CA ALA A 303 20.81 -16.90 16.98
C ALA A 303 22.08 -16.13 16.54
N GLY A 304 22.01 -14.80 16.45
CA GLY A 304 23.16 -13.94 16.15
C GLY A 304 24.12 -13.68 17.32
N LYS A 305 23.75 -14.04 18.56
CA LYS A 305 24.56 -13.78 19.77
C LYS A 305 25.42 -14.97 20.23
N LYS A 306 25.54 -16.05 19.45
CA LYS A 306 26.43 -17.18 19.80
C LYS A 306 27.89 -16.70 19.85
N ARG A 307 28.36 -16.52 21.10
CA ARG A 307 29.70 -16.14 21.57
C ARG A 307 30.82 -16.64 20.64
N ILE A 308 31.65 -15.70 20.18
CA ILE A 308 33.06 -15.97 19.92
C ILE A 308 33.64 -16.46 21.26
N ARG A 309 33.74 -17.78 21.44
CA ARG A 309 34.59 -18.33 22.49
C ARG A 309 36.02 -17.95 22.08
N LYS A 310 36.65 -17.03 22.82
CA LYS A 310 38.10 -16.92 22.82
C LYS A 310 38.63 -18.32 23.13
N VAL A 311 39.27 -18.92 22.14
CA VAL A 311 40.13 -20.09 22.35
C VAL A 311 41.25 -19.59 23.27
N VAL A 312 41.44 -20.31 24.39
CA VAL A 312 42.43 -20.05 25.44
C VAL A 312 43.83 -20.12 24.86
#